data_AF-A0A6C0RGC7-F1
#
_entry.id   AF-A0A6C0RGC7-F1
#
_cell.length_a   1.000
_cell.length_b   1.000
_cell.length_c   1.000
_cell.angle_alpha   90.00
_cell.angle_beta   90.00
_cell.angle_gamma   90.00
#
_symmetry.space_group_name_H-M   'P 1'
#
loop_
_entity.id
_entity.type
_entity.pdbx_description
1 polymer ?
#
loop_
_entity_poly.entity_id
_entity_poly.type
_entity_poly.pdbx_seq_one_letter_code
_entity_poly.pdbx_strand_id
1 'polypeptide(L)'
;MDSQEFKNRIFSKRPRYANIYKDLIATLANKGNQKTEFIQFGPIYQIYIYAFYIGVHRNERTPLPSRESTTDFLEIGKWKPDSLAHFILMSMFAKLEDLNLTTWNELEDMEENDIDSFVRTLIKTIEEYANAGFSYLQFQFDEDRNRFNETYIFADILKDLTEENINIYL
;
A
#
# COMPACT_ATOMS: atom_id res chain seq x y z
N MET A 1 -5.23 21.27 -16.56
CA MET A 1 -4.28 20.95 -15.46
C MET A 1 -2.99 20.43 -16.09
N ASP A 2 -1.81 20.81 -15.57
CA ASP A 2 -0.55 20.20 -16.00
C ASP A 2 -0.20 18.96 -15.15
N SER A 3 0.73 18.13 -15.65
CA SER A 3 1.14 16.90 -14.96
C SER A 3 1.72 17.13 -13.56
N GLN A 4 2.28 18.31 -13.31
CA GLN A 4 2.90 18.65 -12.03
C GLN A 4 1.84 18.95 -10.97
N GLU A 5 0.78 19.66 -11.34
CA GLU A 5 -0.36 19.92 -10.48
C GLU A 5 -1.07 18.62 -10.09
N PHE A 6 -1.30 17.72 -11.04
CA PHE A 6 -1.89 16.39 -10.79
C PHE A 6 -1.08 15.60 -9.76
N LYS A 7 0.24 15.53 -9.99
CA LYS A 7 1.17 14.87 -9.09
C LYS A 7 1.14 15.49 -7.69
N ASN A 8 1.10 16.81 -7.59
CA ASN A 8 1.02 17.51 -6.30
C ASN A 8 -0.28 17.20 -5.55
N ARG A 9 -1.42 17.12 -6.27
CA ARG A 9 -2.71 16.72 -5.69
C ARG A 9 -2.66 15.32 -5.09
N ILE A 10 -2.02 14.36 -5.77
CA ILE A 10 -1.79 13.00 -5.24
C ILE A 10 -0.82 13.03 -4.06
N PHE A 11 0.32 13.70 -4.21
CA PHE A 11 1.42 13.66 -3.24
C PHE A 11 1.08 14.35 -1.92
N SER A 12 0.13 15.28 -1.92
CA SER A 12 -0.41 15.91 -0.71
C SER A 12 -1.35 15.01 0.10
N LYS A 13 -1.78 13.85 -0.45
CA LYS A 13 -2.71 12.95 0.24
C LYS A 13 -1.99 12.13 1.30
N ARG A 14 -2.73 11.84 2.38
CA ARG A 14 -2.30 11.03 3.52
C ARG A 14 -3.13 9.76 3.53
N PRO A 15 -2.61 8.63 3.03
CA PRO A 15 -3.34 7.38 3.07
C PRO A 15 -3.48 6.89 4.51
N ARG A 16 -4.46 6.03 4.74
CA ARG A 16 -4.82 5.54 6.08
C ARG A 16 -4.63 4.05 6.22
N TYR A 17 -4.58 3.60 7.47
CA TYR A 17 -4.67 2.19 7.84
C TYR A 17 -5.66 1.99 8.99
N ALA A 18 -6.21 0.78 9.08
CA ALA A 18 -7.06 0.40 10.19
C ALA A 18 -6.27 0.34 11.51
N ASN A 19 -6.81 0.90 12.59
CA ASN A 19 -6.14 1.01 13.88
C ASN A 19 -5.78 -0.35 14.50
N ILE A 20 -6.44 -1.43 14.07
CA ILE A 20 -6.15 -2.80 14.51
C ILE A 20 -4.72 -3.23 14.15
N TYR A 21 -4.12 -2.69 13.09
CA TYR A 21 -2.76 -3.04 12.65
C TYR A 21 -1.67 -2.16 13.28
N LYS A 22 -2.03 -1.26 14.20
CA LYS A 22 -1.09 -0.30 14.80
C LYS A 22 0.07 -0.99 15.51
N ASP A 23 -0.20 -2.11 16.19
CA ASP A 23 0.80 -2.86 16.93
C ASP A 23 1.72 -3.66 16.00
N LEU A 24 1.16 -4.27 14.94
CA LEU A 24 1.93 -4.92 13.88
C LEU A 24 2.89 -3.92 13.21
N ILE A 25 2.37 -2.77 12.79
CA ILE A 25 3.15 -1.71 12.16
C ILE A 25 4.24 -1.20 13.12
N ALA A 26 3.93 -1.00 14.40
CA ALA A 26 4.91 -0.57 15.38
C ALA A 26 5.99 -1.62 15.66
N THR A 27 5.66 -2.90 15.54
CA THR A 27 6.58 -4.02 15.75
C THR A 27 7.52 -4.20 14.56
N LEU A 28 6.98 -4.15 13.34
CA LEU A 28 7.69 -4.44 12.10
C LEU A 28 8.26 -3.19 11.40
N ALA A 29 8.09 -1.98 11.95
CA ALA A 29 8.72 -0.77 11.43
C ALA A 29 9.43 0.04 12.52
N ASN A 30 10.60 0.55 12.19
CA ASN A 30 11.47 1.23 13.13
C ASN A 30 10.98 2.65 13.43
N LYS A 31 10.52 2.88 14.66
CA LYS A 31 10.19 4.21 15.21
C LYS A 31 11.34 4.82 16.03
N GLY A 32 12.54 4.89 15.44
CA GLY A 32 13.66 5.62 16.04
C GLY A 32 14.52 4.80 17.01
N ASN A 33 15.04 3.67 16.55
CA ASN A 33 16.05 2.81 17.21
C ASN A 33 15.54 1.99 18.41
N GLN A 34 14.27 1.56 18.39
CA GLN A 34 13.84 0.50 19.30
C GLN A 34 14.49 -0.81 18.87
N LYS A 35 15.34 -1.40 19.72
CA LYS A 35 15.88 -2.75 19.48
C LYS A 35 14.75 -3.76 19.66
N THR A 36 14.22 -4.26 18.56
CA THR A 36 13.32 -5.42 18.54
C THR A 36 14.08 -6.67 18.14
N GLU A 37 13.54 -7.84 18.45
CA GLU A 37 14.05 -9.13 17.96
C GLU A 37 13.70 -9.39 16.48
N PHE A 38 12.65 -8.75 15.96
CA PHE A 38 12.17 -8.91 14.58
C PHE A 38 12.96 -8.08 13.57
N ILE A 39 13.00 -8.55 12.31
CA ILE A 39 13.44 -7.75 11.17
C ILE A 39 12.43 -6.63 10.95
N GLN A 40 12.92 -5.39 10.86
CA GLN A 40 12.08 -4.21 10.72
C GLN A 40 12.31 -3.50 9.40
N PHE A 41 11.23 -2.97 8.85
CA PHE A 41 11.30 -1.85 7.91
C PHE A 41 11.92 -0.64 8.59
N GLY A 42 12.56 0.24 7.81
CA GLY A 42 13.07 1.50 8.34
C GLY A 42 11.90 2.44 8.67
N PRO A 43 11.58 3.41 7.82
CA PRO A 43 10.40 4.25 7.99
C PRO A 43 9.07 3.47 7.93
N ILE A 44 8.08 3.89 8.74
CA ILE A 44 6.74 3.28 8.83
C ILE A 44 6.02 3.20 7.46
N TYR A 45 6.23 4.15 6.55
CA TYR A 45 5.59 4.05 5.23
C TYR A 45 6.10 2.87 4.40
N GLN A 46 7.27 2.30 4.69
CA GLN A 46 7.78 1.15 3.94
C GLN A 46 6.95 -0.11 4.19
N ILE A 47 6.49 -0.36 5.43
CA ILE A 47 5.59 -1.49 5.69
C ILE A 47 4.23 -1.29 5.02
N TYR A 48 3.75 -0.04 4.90
CA TYR A 48 2.55 0.26 4.13
C TYR A 48 2.69 -0.11 2.66
N ILE A 49 3.82 0.26 2.05
CA ILE A 49 4.12 -0.07 0.64
C ILE A 49 4.22 -1.58 0.46
N TYR A 50 4.86 -2.26 1.40
CA TYR A 50 4.96 -3.72 1.39
C TYR A 50 3.58 -4.39 1.48
N ALA A 51 2.72 -3.95 2.41
CA ALA A 51 1.34 -4.42 2.52
C ALA A 51 0.54 -4.12 1.24
N PHE A 52 0.71 -2.95 0.64
CA PHE A 52 0.12 -2.64 -0.66
C PHE A 52 0.50 -3.67 -1.73
N TYR A 53 1.78 -4.02 -1.86
CA TYR A 53 2.20 -5.02 -2.85
C TYR A 53 1.69 -6.42 -2.53
N ILE A 54 1.60 -6.82 -1.26
CA ILE A 54 0.92 -8.08 -0.89
C ILE A 54 -0.51 -8.08 -1.44
N GLY A 55 -1.30 -7.03 -1.19
CA GLY A 55 -2.66 -6.94 -1.70
C GLY A 55 -2.73 -6.97 -3.22
N VAL A 56 -1.82 -6.26 -3.90
CA VAL A 56 -1.73 -6.26 -5.37
C VAL A 56 -1.41 -7.64 -5.93
N HIS A 57 -0.44 -8.37 -5.35
CA HIS A 57 -0.07 -9.73 -5.75
C HIS A 57 -1.19 -10.72 -5.50
N ARG A 58 -1.95 -10.56 -4.41
CA ARG A 58 -3.13 -11.39 -4.12
C ARG A 58 -4.36 -10.99 -4.94
N ASN A 59 -4.29 -9.86 -5.65
CA ASN A 59 -5.43 -9.24 -6.33
C ASN A 59 -6.64 -9.01 -5.40
N GLU A 60 -6.38 -8.69 -4.13
CA GLU A 60 -7.38 -8.56 -3.08
C GLU A 60 -7.50 -7.10 -2.62
N ARG A 61 -8.73 -6.62 -2.48
CA ARG A 61 -9.06 -5.30 -1.94
C ARG A 61 -10.00 -5.45 -0.76
N THR A 62 -9.72 -4.75 0.33
CA THR A 62 -10.61 -4.74 1.50
C THR A 62 -10.86 -3.30 1.94
N PRO A 63 -12.12 -2.82 1.96
CA PRO A 63 -12.48 -1.49 2.45
C PRO A 63 -11.90 -1.21 3.83
N LEU A 64 -11.38 0.01 4.04
CA LEU A 64 -11.04 0.48 5.37
C LEU A 64 -12.30 0.59 6.24
N PRO A 65 -12.18 0.41 7.56
CA PRO A 65 -13.27 0.68 8.49
C PRO A 65 -13.60 2.18 8.52
N SER A 66 -14.57 2.55 9.35
CA SER A 66 -14.95 3.95 9.55
C SER A 66 -13.75 4.82 9.97
N ARG A 67 -13.83 6.12 9.67
CA ARG A 67 -12.68 7.03 9.77
C ARG A 67 -12.12 7.13 11.18
N GLU A 68 -12.97 7.09 12.19
CA GLU A 68 -12.60 7.05 13.61
C GLU A 68 -11.78 5.80 14.00
N SER A 69 -11.88 4.73 13.22
CA SER A 69 -11.14 3.47 13.38
C SER A 69 -9.89 3.39 12.50
N THR A 70 -9.45 4.52 11.93
CA THR A 70 -8.26 4.61 11.06
C THR A 70 -7.26 5.65 11.56
N THR A 71 -6.00 5.49 11.15
CA THR A 71 -4.92 6.47 11.39
C THR A 71 -4.28 6.87 10.06
N ASP A 72 -3.96 8.16 9.91
CA ASP A 72 -3.27 8.72 8.74
C ASP A 72 -1.76 8.39 8.77
N PHE A 73 -1.19 8.07 7.61
CA PHE A 73 0.25 8.10 7.38
C PHE A 73 0.77 9.52 7.11
N LEU A 74 2.09 9.63 6.92
CA LEU A 74 2.68 10.82 6.30
C LEU A 74 2.17 10.99 4.87
N GLU A 75 2.13 12.24 4.40
CA GLU A 75 1.83 12.57 2.99
C GLU A 75 2.73 11.76 2.05
N ILE A 76 2.15 11.26 0.95
CA ILE A 76 2.87 10.42 -0.02
C ILE A 76 4.12 11.11 -0.56
N GLY A 77 4.06 12.43 -0.80
CA GLY A 77 5.21 13.21 -1.28
C GLY A 77 6.38 13.31 -0.30
N LYS A 78 6.20 12.89 0.96
CA LYS A 78 7.25 12.87 1.99
C LYS A 78 7.94 11.50 2.11
N TRP A 79 7.51 10.49 1.36
CA TRP A 79 8.11 9.15 1.40
C TRP A 79 9.40 9.14 0.59
N LYS A 80 10.45 8.46 1.10
CA LYS A 80 11.78 8.43 0.48
C LYS A 80 12.27 7.00 0.26
N PRO A 81 12.96 6.73 -0.87
CA PRO A 81 13.15 7.62 -2.02
C PRO A 81 11.82 7.89 -2.77
N ASP A 82 11.74 9.01 -3.51
CA ASP A 82 10.52 9.43 -4.23
C ASP A 82 10.00 8.35 -5.19
N SER A 83 10.93 7.55 -5.73
CA SER A 83 10.62 6.42 -6.62
C SER A 83 9.65 5.42 -5.99
N LEU A 84 9.66 5.25 -4.67
CA LEU A 84 8.73 4.36 -3.98
C LEU A 84 7.26 4.75 -4.21
N ALA A 85 6.95 6.04 -4.13
CA ALA A 85 5.61 6.54 -4.43
C ALA A 85 5.27 6.36 -5.92
N HIS A 86 6.24 6.58 -6.81
CA HIS A 86 6.04 6.36 -8.25
C HIS A 86 5.73 4.90 -8.59
N PHE A 87 6.39 3.93 -7.94
CA PHE A 87 6.10 2.51 -8.19
C PHE A 87 4.66 2.13 -7.81
N ILE A 88 4.13 2.69 -6.72
CA ILE A 88 2.71 2.50 -6.35
C ILE A 88 1.80 3.06 -7.44
N LEU A 89 2.06 4.29 -7.89
CA LEU A 89 1.25 4.93 -8.93
C LEU A 89 1.32 4.16 -10.25
N MET A 90 2.50 3.72 -10.67
CA MET A 90 2.65 2.88 -11.88
C MET A 90 1.88 1.57 -11.75
N SER A 91 1.91 0.93 -10.58
CA SER A 91 1.14 -0.30 -10.32
C SER A 91 -0.36 -0.07 -10.40
N MET A 92 -0.85 1.07 -9.90
CA MET A 92 -2.28 1.42 -9.97
C MET A 92 -2.71 1.76 -11.39
N PHE A 93 -1.90 2.50 -12.13
CA PHE A 93 -2.26 2.82 -13.50
C PHE A 93 -2.08 1.65 -14.48
N ALA A 94 -1.37 0.60 -14.10
CA ALA A 94 -1.41 -0.68 -14.81
C ALA A 94 -2.75 -1.44 -14.60
N LYS A 95 -3.56 -1.02 -13.62
CA LYS A 95 -4.85 -1.59 -13.24
C LYS A 95 -5.98 -0.55 -13.37
N LEU A 96 -6.14 0.02 -14.57
CA LEU A 96 -7.10 1.10 -14.83
C LEU A 96 -8.54 0.79 -14.41
N GLU A 97 -8.98 -0.46 -14.58
CA GLU A 97 -10.33 -0.90 -14.20
C GLU A 97 -10.60 -0.69 -12.71
N ASP A 98 -9.59 -0.85 -11.85
CA ASP A 98 -9.70 -0.62 -10.40
C ASP A 98 -9.85 0.87 -10.04
N LEU A 99 -9.55 1.75 -10.99
CA LEU A 99 -9.69 3.20 -10.89
C LEU A 99 -10.94 3.71 -11.63
N ASN A 100 -11.81 2.79 -12.10
CA ASN A 100 -12.97 3.09 -12.94
C ASN A 100 -12.61 3.78 -14.26
N LEU A 101 -11.45 3.45 -14.82
CA LEU A 101 -11.02 3.92 -16.14
C LEU A 101 -10.97 2.74 -17.11
N THR A 102 -11.36 2.95 -18.37
CA THR A 102 -11.17 1.94 -19.42
C THR A 102 -9.92 2.22 -20.25
N THR A 103 -9.53 3.48 -20.37
CA THR A 103 -8.35 3.92 -21.11
C THR A 103 -7.61 5.05 -20.40
N TRP A 104 -6.34 5.27 -20.77
CA TRP A 104 -5.55 6.40 -20.28
C TRP A 104 -6.06 7.76 -20.78
N ASN A 105 -6.69 7.80 -21.96
CA ASN A 105 -7.20 9.05 -22.54
C ASN A 105 -8.28 9.67 -21.65
N GLU A 106 -9.07 8.86 -20.95
CA GLU A 106 -10.07 9.35 -19.98
C GLU A 106 -9.45 10.18 -18.85
N LEU A 107 -8.18 9.93 -18.50
CA LEU A 107 -7.47 10.75 -17.51
C LEU A 107 -6.98 12.08 -18.11
N GLU A 108 -6.59 12.09 -19.38
CA GLU A 108 -6.16 13.30 -20.10
C GLU A 108 -7.34 14.24 -20.40
N ASP A 109 -8.49 13.65 -20.75
CA ASP A 109 -9.73 14.36 -21.07
C ASP A 109 -10.54 14.75 -19.82
N MET A 110 -10.07 14.39 -18.62
CA MET A 110 -10.79 14.63 -17.36
C MET A 110 -10.91 16.11 -17.05
N GLU A 111 -12.15 16.57 -16.77
CA GLU A 111 -12.39 17.94 -16.35
C GLU A 111 -11.80 18.24 -14.97
N GLU A 112 -11.44 19.51 -14.74
CA GLU A 112 -10.74 19.88 -13.52
C GLU A 112 -11.52 19.56 -12.23
N ASN A 113 -12.85 19.64 -12.32
CA ASN A 113 -13.77 19.34 -11.22
C ASN A 113 -13.79 17.85 -10.83
N ASP A 114 -13.43 16.95 -11.75
CA ASP A 114 -13.49 15.51 -11.55
C ASP A 114 -12.17 14.92 -11.04
N ILE A 115 -11.06 15.64 -11.20
CA ILE A 115 -9.72 15.21 -10.77
C ILE A 115 -9.69 14.91 -9.27
N ASP A 116 -10.32 15.75 -8.45
CA ASP A 116 -10.33 15.54 -7.00
C ASP A 116 -11.12 14.28 -6.62
N SER A 117 -12.16 13.94 -7.38
CA SER A 117 -12.90 12.69 -7.26
C SER A 117 -12.02 11.50 -7.67
N PHE A 118 -11.34 11.61 -8.81
CA PHE A 118 -10.40 10.58 -9.26
C PHE A 118 -9.28 10.34 -8.26
N VAL A 119 -8.64 11.39 -7.74
CA VAL A 119 -7.58 11.26 -6.73
C VAL A 119 -8.13 10.59 -5.47
N ARG A 120 -9.37 10.86 -5.05
CA ARG A 120 -9.99 10.15 -3.91
C ARG A 120 -10.17 8.66 -4.22
N THR A 121 -10.63 8.31 -5.41
CA THR A 121 -10.74 6.91 -5.86
C THR A 121 -9.38 6.23 -5.85
N LEU A 122 -8.35 6.86 -6.44
CA LEU A 122 -6.98 6.33 -6.45
C LEU A 122 -6.45 6.07 -5.03
N ILE A 123 -6.56 7.05 -4.12
CA ILE A 123 -6.10 6.87 -2.74
C ILE A 123 -6.89 5.78 -2.03
N LYS A 124 -8.22 5.74 -2.21
CA LYS A 124 -9.07 4.69 -1.65
C LYS A 124 -8.65 3.31 -2.16
N THR A 125 -8.41 3.14 -3.45
CA THR A 125 -7.97 1.86 -4.03
C THR A 125 -6.61 1.43 -3.46
N ILE A 126 -5.66 2.36 -3.30
CA ILE A 126 -4.37 2.08 -2.65
C ILE A 126 -4.57 1.66 -1.19
N GLU A 127 -5.44 2.35 -0.45
CA GLU A 127 -5.81 2.01 0.94
C GLU A 127 -6.41 0.60 1.03
N GLU A 128 -7.29 0.23 0.09
CA GLU A 128 -7.95 -1.07 0.08
C GLU A 128 -7.00 -2.24 -0.20
N TYR A 129 -6.07 -2.06 -1.14
CA TYR A 129 -5.00 -3.03 -1.39
C TYR A 129 -4.07 -3.17 -0.18
N ALA A 130 -3.64 -2.05 0.41
CA ALA A 130 -2.80 -2.07 1.60
C ALA A 130 -3.51 -2.73 2.79
N ASN A 131 -4.81 -2.48 2.96
CA ASN A 131 -5.61 -3.05 4.05
C ASN A 131 -5.75 -4.57 3.92
N ALA A 132 -5.95 -5.09 2.70
CA ALA A 132 -5.93 -6.53 2.43
C ALA A 132 -4.56 -7.14 2.75
N GLY A 133 -3.47 -6.48 2.34
CA GLY A 133 -2.13 -6.96 2.64
C GLY A 133 -1.75 -6.88 4.11
N PHE A 134 -2.24 -5.90 4.87
CA PHE A 134 -2.07 -5.86 6.32
C PHE A 134 -2.83 -7.00 7.01
N SER A 135 -4.04 -7.32 6.56
CA SER A 135 -4.79 -8.49 7.05
C SER A 135 -3.99 -9.77 6.88
N TYR A 136 -3.44 -9.98 5.67
CA TYR A 136 -2.58 -11.13 5.39
C TYR A 136 -1.32 -11.14 6.27
N LEU A 137 -0.63 -10.00 6.38
CA LEU A 137 0.60 -9.89 7.17
C LEU A 137 0.34 -10.14 8.66
N GLN A 138 -0.78 -9.63 9.19
CA GLN A 138 -1.24 -9.89 10.55
C GLN A 138 -1.47 -11.38 10.77
N PHE A 139 -2.19 -12.04 9.85
CA PHE A 139 -2.41 -13.49 9.92
C PHE A 139 -1.08 -14.26 9.96
N GLN A 140 -0.14 -13.96 9.05
CA GLN A 140 1.19 -14.59 9.05
C GLN A 140 1.95 -14.36 10.35
N PHE A 141 1.85 -13.15 10.92
CA PHE A 141 2.51 -12.78 12.16
C PHE A 141 1.91 -13.47 13.39
N ASP A 142 0.59 -13.67 13.41
CA ASP A 142 -0.11 -14.35 14.48
C ASP A 142 0.11 -15.88 14.45
N GLU A 143 0.22 -16.47 13.25
CA GLU A 143 0.46 -17.90 13.06
C GLU A 143 1.89 -18.32 13.45
N ASP A 144 2.92 -17.60 12.97
CA ASP A 144 4.31 -17.84 13.35
C ASP A 144 5.10 -16.55 13.47
N ARG A 145 5.02 -15.97 14.66
CA ARG A 145 5.76 -14.75 15.01
C ARG A 145 7.27 -14.90 14.91
N ASN A 146 7.82 -16.09 15.19
CA ASN A 146 9.27 -16.29 15.20
C ASN A 146 9.87 -16.25 13.79
N ARG A 147 9.07 -16.60 12.77
CA ARG A 147 9.45 -16.49 11.35
C ARG A 147 9.87 -15.08 10.97
N PHE A 148 9.34 -14.04 11.64
CA PHE A 148 9.70 -12.64 11.40
C PHE A 148 11.09 -12.22 11.93
N ASN A 149 11.80 -13.14 12.58
CA ASN A 149 13.22 -12.98 12.93
C ASN A 149 14.15 -13.43 11.78
N GLU A 150 13.62 -14.13 10.77
CA GLU A 150 14.42 -14.64 9.65
C GLU A 150 14.82 -13.50 8.72
N THR A 151 16.10 -13.48 8.33
CA THR A 151 16.70 -12.37 7.56
C THR A 151 15.98 -12.07 6.25
N TYR A 152 15.37 -13.08 5.62
CA TYR A 152 14.74 -12.97 4.31
C TYR A 152 13.21 -13.06 4.34
N ILE A 153 12.58 -13.04 5.52
CA ILE A 153 11.13 -13.28 5.69
C ILE A 153 10.24 -12.49 4.71
N PHE A 154 10.52 -11.20 4.52
CA PHE A 154 9.73 -10.36 3.60
C PHE A 154 9.95 -10.71 2.12
N ALA A 155 11.15 -11.17 1.76
CA ALA A 155 11.39 -11.67 0.41
C ALA A 155 10.70 -13.03 0.22
N ASP A 156 10.75 -13.90 1.22
CA ASP A 156 10.13 -15.22 1.19
C ASP A 156 8.61 -15.12 1.08
N ILE A 157 7.96 -14.25 1.87
CA ILE A 157 6.52 -13.98 1.74
C ILE A 157 6.14 -13.54 0.32
N LEU A 158 6.88 -12.62 -0.30
CA LEU A 158 6.58 -12.18 -1.67
C LEU A 158 6.82 -13.27 -2.70
N LYS A 159 7.85 -14.11 -2.50
CA LYS A 159 8.12 -15.27 -3.34
C LYS A 159 6.98 -16.27 -3.26
N ASP A 160 6.53 -16.63 -2.05
CA ASP A 160 5.42 -17.55 -1.82
C ASP A 160 4.15 -17.07 -2.56
N LEU A 161 3.82 -15.78 -2.43
CA LEU A 161 2.68 -15.17 -3.13
C LEU A 161 2.83 -15.18 -4.67
N THR A 162 4.05 -15.09 -5.19
CA THR A 162 4.28 -15.12 -6.64
C THR A 162 4.16 -16.55 -7.19
N GLU A 163 4.65 -17.54 -6.45
CA GLU A 163 4.55 -18.96 -6.82
C GLU A 163 3.11 -19.48 -6.75
N GLU A 164 2.33 -19.08 -5.72
CA GLU A 164 0.90 -19.39 -5.63
C GLU A 164 0.12 -18.91 -6.86
N ASN A 165 0.41 -17.69 -7.33
CA ASN A 165 -0.24 -17.13 -8.51
C ASN A 165 0.08 -17.89 -9.80
N ILE A 166 1.32 -18.40 -9.97
CA ILE A 166 1.71 -19.15 -11.16
C ILE A 166 0.97 -20.49 -11.23
N ASN A 167 0.77 -21.15 -10.09
CA ASN A 167 0.11 -22.45 -10.02
C ASN A 167 -1.41 -22.40 -10.27
N ILE A 168 -2.04 -21.22 -10.28
CA ILE A 168 -3.46 -21.05 -10.63
C ILE A 168 -3.66 -21.07 -12.17
N TYR A 169 -2.61 -20.81 -12.96
CA TYR A 169 -2.65 -20.77 -14.42
C TYR A 169 -2.07 -22.02 -15.11
N LEU A 170 -1.71 -23.06 -14.35
CA LEU A 170 -1.26 -24.37 -14.83
C LEU A 170 -2.28 -25.45 -14.50
#